data_AF-A0A542EGK3-F1
#
_entry.id   AF-A0A542EGK3-F1
#
_cell.length_a   1.000
_cell.length_b   1.000
_cell.length_c   1.000
_cell.angle_alpha   90.00
_cell.angle_beta   90.00
_cell.angle_gamma   90.00
#
_symmetry.space_group_name_H-M   'P 1'
#
loop_
_entity.id
_entity.type
_entity.pdbx_description
1 polymer ?
#
loop_
_entity_poly.entity_id
_entity_poly.type
_entity_poly.pdbx_seq_one_letter_code
_entity_poly.pdbx_strand_id
1 'polypeptide(L)'
;MYALLGFAVGTWLRLMVAAPIALLIPYLVMAFPPAMEPVWLRHLVVVSSNCCTTAETLSLRAVGGFLVLTCTVAFGAFLVSAHRYGGGLRLVHGVPAVGVGVALALVLAAGLAAVATDARRQGLRCQDASGTQLCLWPEHEQVRSEAAAILARVGADARRTGARYPRRVTESGRARPMEGVVSLEPGATASERTGELLGALTPRPSEECLQRVRLTKRVDRELYWSVTVVVAGWWAHRLGVPIDSTAATDPGQVRQWLRGLEARPMHQQVSAMNQIVTAVPGCGRLPAM
;
A
#
# COMPACT_ATOMS: atom_id res chain seq x y z
N MET A 1 -2.85 -25.62 -14.29
CA MET A 1 -1.66 -26.21 -13.64
C MET A 1 -1.99 -27.47 -12.85
N TYR A 2 -2.77 -27.38 -11.77
CA TYR A 2 -3.03 -28.52 -10.87
C TYR A 2 -3.62 -29.76 -11.55
N ALA A 3 -4.54 -29.59 -12.50
CA ALA A 3 -5.11 -30.71 -13.27
C ALA A 3 -4.06 -31.46 -14.13
N LEU A 4 -3.15 -30.72 -14.79
CA LEU A 4 -2.07 -31.31 -15.58
C LEU A 4 -1.04 -32.02 -14.70
N LEU A 5 -0.75 -31.44 -13.52
CA LEU A 5 0.15 -32.04 -12.54
C LEU A 5 -0.45 -33.35 -11.99
N GLY A 6 -1.74 -33.34 -11.63
CA GLY A 6 -2.48 -34.51 -11.17
C GLY A 6 -2.54 -35.61 -12.24
N PHE A 7 -2.75 -35.24 -13.52
CA PHE A 7 -2.71 -36.19 -14.63
C PHE A 7 -1.32 -36.82 -14.81
N ALA A 8 -0.24 -36.02 -14.77
CA ALA A 8 1.13 -36.53 -14.88
C ALA A 8 1.48 -37.48 -13.71
N VAL A 9 1.11 -37.11 -12.48
CA VAL A 9 1.31 -37.94 -11.28
C VAL A 9 0.50 -39.24 -11.36
N GLY A 10 -0.77 -39.15 -11.78
CA GLY A 10 -1.68 -40.29 -11.91
C GLY A 10 -1.29 -41.28 -13.00
N THR A 11 -0.58 -40.82 -14.04
CA THR A 11 -0.03 -41.74 -15.05
C THR A 11 1.21 -42.46 -14.52
N TRP A 12 2.10 -41.81 -13.77
CA TRP A 12 3.38 -42.38 -13.31
C TRP A 12 3.35 -43.24 -12.04
N LEU A 13 2.50 -42.91 -11.07
CA LEU A 13 2.45 -43.63 -9.79
C LEU A 13 1.28 -44.62 -9.73
N ARG A 14 1.44 -45.68 -8.93
CA ARG A 14 0.32 -46.56 -8.56
C ARG A 14 -0.78 -45.71 -7.91
N LEU A 15 -2.04 -45.97 -8.26
CA LEU A 15 -3.21 -45.18 -7.85
C LEU A 15 -3.25 -44.87 -6.34
N MET A 16 -2.82 -45.84 -5.52
CA MET A 16 -2.71 -45.76 -4.05
C MET A 16 -1.78 -44.64 -3.55
N VAL A 17 -0.75 -44.27 -4.32
CA VAL A 17 0.23 -43.23 -3.95
C VAL A 17 -0.02 -41.94 -4.72
N ALA A 18 -0.57 -42.03 -5.93
CA ALA A 18 -0.89 -40.86 -6.75
C ALA A 18 -1.96 -39.97 -6.10
N ALA A 19 -3.03 -40.56 -5.57
CA ALA A 19 -4.13 -39.84 -4.95
C ALA A 19 -3.71 -38.97 -3.74
N PRO A 20 -2.99 -39.49 -2.72
CA PRO A 20 -2.55 -38.65 -1.60
C PRO A 20 -1.57 -37.57 -2.05
N ILE A 21 -0.62 -37.87 -2.95
CA ILE A 21 0.35 -36.87 -3.43
C ILE A 21 -0.31 -35.75 -4.23
N ALA A 22 -1.27 -36.08 -5.09
CA ALA A 22 -2.02 -35.11 -5.87
C ALA A 22 -2.88 -34.18 -5.00
N LEU A 23 -3.23 -34.59 -3.77
CA LEU A 23 -3.92 -33.76 -2.79
C LEU A 23 -2.95 -32.97 -1.91
N LEU A 24 -1.90 -33.62 -1.41
CA LEU A 24 -0.96 -33.04 -0.45
C LEU A 24 -0.11 -31.94 -1.07
N ILE A 25 0.35 -32.11 -2.32
CA ILE A 25 1.22 -31.13 -2.97
C ILE A 25 0.48 -29.80 -3.20
N PRO A 26 -0.71 -29.75 -3.84
CA PRO A 26 -1.45 -28.49 -3.99
C PRO A 26 -1.82 -27.87 -2.64
N TYR A 27 -2.18 -28.69 -1.65
CA TYR A 27 -2.47 -28.20 -0.31
C TYR A 27 -1.25 -27.51 0.32
N LEU A 28 -0.09 -28.17 0.33
CA LEU A 28 1.14 -27.57 0.85
C LEU A 28 1.56 -26.34 0.06
N VAL A 29 1.46 -26.39 -1.27
CA VAL A 29 1.80 -25.26 -2.14
C VAL A 29 0.89 -24.06 -1.85
N MET A 30 -0.41 -24.25 -1.59
CA MET A 30 -1.33 -23.14 -1.30
C MET A 30 -1.30 -22.67 0.16
N ALA A 31 -1.14 -23.59 1.12
CA ALA A 31 -1.24 -23.29 2.55
C ALA A 31 0.09 -22.82 3.16
N PHE A 32 1.23 -23.29 2.64
CA PHE A 32 2.54 -23.07 3.25
C PHE A 32 3.14 -21.69 2.96
N PRO A 33 3.16 -21.18 1.71
CA PRO A 33 3.76 -19.87 1.42
C PRO A 33 3.18 -18.71 2.26
N PRO A 34 1.86 -18.61 2.50
CA PRO A 34 1.29 -17.59 3.39
C PRO A 34 1.89 -17.58 4.81
N ALA A 35 2.42 -18.70 5.29
CA ALA A 35 3.02 -18.82 6.62
C ALA A 35 4.54 -18.66 6.64
N MET A 36 5.22 -18.63 5.49
CA MET A 36 6.68 -18.55 5.42
C MET A 36 7.21 -17.10 5.43
N GLU A 37 8.40 -16.93 6.01
CA GLU A 37 9.34 -15.88 5.66
C GLU A 37 10.45 -16.51 4.80
N PRO A 38 10.85 -15.89 3.67
CA PRO A 38 10.60 -14.52 3.26
C PRO A 38 9.27 -14.29 2.52
N VAL A 39 8.62 -13.16 2.79
CA VAL A 39 7.23 -12.85 2.37
C VAL A 39 7.02 -12.86 0.85
N TRP A 40 8.08 -12.59 0.06
CA TRP A 40 7.98 -12.52 -1.40
C TRP A 40 7.64 -13.86 -2.07
N LEU A 41 7.86 -15.00 -1.40
CA LEU A 41 7.50 -16.33 -1.92
C LEU A 41 5.99 -16.51 -2.11
N ARG A 42 5.17 -15.77 -1.37
CA ARG A 42 3.70 -15.85 -1.41
C ARG A 42 3.14 -15.52 -2.79
N HIS A 43 3.78 -14.58 -3.48
CA HIS A 43 3.34 -14.07 -4.78
C HIS A 43 3.51 -15.07 -5.93
N LEU A 44 4.26 -16.16 -5.72
CA LEU A 44 4.45 -17.21 -6.71
C LEU A 44 3.30 -18.20 -6.80
N VAL A 45 2.41 -18.22 -5.79
CA VAL A 45 1.33 -19.21 -5.70
C VAL A 45 -0.06 -18.57 -5.69
N VAL A 46 -0.19 -17.40 -5.07
CA VAL A 46 -1.46 -16.69 -4.97
C VAL A 46 -1.25 -15.24 -5.38
N VAL A 47 -2.06 -14.78 -6.33
CA VAL A 47 -2.27 -13.35 -6.57
C VAL A 47 -3.43 -12.93 -5.68
N SER A 48 -3.16 -12.11 -4.66
CA SER A 48 -4.17 -11.67 -3.71
C SER A 48 -5.30 -10.90 -4.41
N SER A 49 -6.55 -11.28 -4.16
CA SER A 49 -7.74 -10.59 -4.69
C SER A 49 -7.90 -9.17 -4.15
N ASN A 50 -7.38 -8.90 -2.94
CA ASN A 50 -7.47 -7.61 -2.27
C ASN A 50 -6.18 -6.81 -2.43
N CYS A 51 -5.60 -6.82 -3.63
CA CYS A 51 -4.50 -5.90 -3.90
C CYS A 51 -5.08 -4.51 -4.10
N CYS A 52 -4.27 -3.53 -3.73
CA CYS A 52 -4.29 -2.21 -4.34
C CYS A 52 -5.28 -1.23 -3.68
N THR A 53 -4.72 -0.22 -3.01
CA THR A 53 -5.40 1.06 -2.79
C THR A 53 -5.42 1.84 -4.11
N THR A 54 -6.18 2.94 -4.18
CA THR A 54 -6.29 3.78 -5.40
C THR A 54 -4.93 4.32 -5.90
N ALA A 55 -3.93 4.40 -5.01
CA ALA A 55 -2.58 4.87 -5.30
C ALA A 55 -1.65 3.79 -5.90
N GLU A 56 -2.10 2.53 -5.92
CA GLU A 56 -1.29 1.36 -6.21
C GLU A 56 -1.85 0.57 -7.40
N THR A 57 -0.96 -0.16 -8.07
CA THR A 57 -1.27 -1.10 -9.15
C THR A 57 -0.61 -2.43 -8.86
N LEU A 58 -1.21 -3.53 -9.30
CA LEU A 58 -0.61 -4.84 -9.13
C LEU A 58 0.74 -4.89 -9.83
N SER A 59 1.78 -5.37 -9.14
CA SER A 59 3.11 -5.44 -9.72
C SER A 59 3.17 -6.46 -10.85
N LEU A 60 3.58 -6.01 -12.04
CA LEU A 60 3.78 -6.90 -13.19
C LEU A 60 4.84 -7.97 -12.92
N ARG A 61 5.77 -7.72 -12.00
CA ARG A 61 6.76 -8.70 -11.56
C ARG A 61 6.13 -9.88 -10.82
N ALA A 62 5.14 -9.62 -9.97
CA ALA A 62 4.40 -10.67 -9.28
C ALA A 62 3.56 -11.50 -10.25
N VAL A 63 2.82 -10.84 -11.13
CA VAL A 63 2.03 -11.51 -12.19
C VAL A 63 2.94 -12.33 -13.09
N GLY A 64 4.05 -11.76 -13.54
CA GLY A 64 5.05 -12.43 -14.36
C GLY A 64 5.66 -13.64 -13.66
N GLY A 65 6.07 -13.50 -12.40
CA GLY A 65 6.62 -14.61 -11.60
C GLY A 65 5.63 -15.77 -11.46
N PHE A 66 4.38 -15.47 -11.11
CA PHE A 66 3.30 -16.46 -11.02
C PHE A 66 3.04 -17.18 -12.36
N LEU A 67 2.91 -16.42 -13.46
CA LEU A 67 2.65 -16.98 -14.79
C LEU A 67 3.82 -17.84 -15.26
N VAL A 68 5.06 -17.36 -15.11
CA VAL A 68 6.27 -18.11 -15.50
C VAL A 68 6.33 -19.42 -14.72
N LEU A 69 6.10 -19.41 -13.41
CA LEU A 69 6.10 -20.64 -12.61
C LEU A 69 4.99 -21.61 -13.06
N THR A 70 3.78 -21.09 -13.25
CA THR A 70 2.60 -21.88 -13.68
C THR A 70 2.84 -22.57 -15.02
N CYS A 71 3.36 -21.83 -16.01
CA CYS A 71 3.69 -22.36 -17.33
C CYS A 71 4.84 -23.36 -17.27
N THR A 72 5.87 -23.08 -16.47
CA THR A 72 7.03 -23.96 -16.28
C THR A 72 6.61 -25.31 -15.70
N VAL A 73 5.76 -25.30 -14.67
CA VAL A 73 5.24 -26.51 -14.04
C VAL A 73 4.34 -27.30 -15.00
N ALA A 74 3.47 -26.62 -15.76
CA ALA A 74 2.63 -27.26 -16.77
C ALA A 74 3.46 -27.89 -17.90
N PHE A 75 4.50 -27.19 -18.36
CA PHE A 75 5.43 -27.69 -19.37
C PHE A 75 6.22 -28.90 -18.88
N GLY A 76 6.71 -28.87 -17.64
CA GLY A 76 7.36 -30.02 -16.99
C GLY A 76 6.42 -31.24 -16.92
N ALA A 77 5.18 -31.04 -16.46
CA ALA A 77 4.18 -32.11 -16.41
C ALA A 77 3.88 -32.70 -17.80
N PHE A 78 3.80 -31.86 -18.82
CA PHE A 78 3.63 -32.29 -20.22
C PHE A 78 4.81 -33.12 -20.70
N LEU A 79 6.05 -32.68 -20.46
CA LEU A 79 7.25 -33.41 -20.86
C LEU A 79 7.36 -34.79 -20.21
N VAL A 80 7.05 -34.89 -18.91
CA VAL A 80 7.01 -36.17 -18.17
C VAL A 80 5.94 -37.11 -18.74
N SER A 81 4.76 -36.58 -19.06
CA SER A 81 3.68 -37.36 -19.65
C SER A 81 4.05 -37.84 -21.07
N ALA A 82 4.60 -36.96 -21.89
CA ALA A 82 5.00 -37.27 -23.27
C ALA A 82 6.17 -38.27 -23.35
N HIS A 83 7.09 -38.27 -22.38
CA HIS A 83 8.18 -39.25 -22.33
C HIS A 83 7.67 -40.69 -22.22
N ARG A 84 6.58 -40.90 -21.47
CA ARG A 84 6.01 -42.23 -21.25
C ARG A 84 5.43 -42.87 -22.52
N TYR A 85 5.17 -42.06 -23.55
CA TYR A 85 4.64 -42.48 -24.86
C TYR A 85 5.72 -42.53 -25.97
N GLY A 86 7.02 -42.51 -25.62
CA GLY A 86 8.09 -42.97 -26.53
C GLY A 86 9.08 -41.92 -27.06
N GLY A 87 9.79 -41.19 -26.19
CA GLY A 87 10.87 -40.29 -26.65
C GLY A 87 11.91 -39.93 -25.60
N GLY A 88 12.96 -40.76 -25.44
CA GLY A 88 14.02 -40.61 -24.44
C GLY A 88 14.88 -39.34 -24.55
N LEU A 89 14.96 -38.71 -25.72
CA LEU A 89 15.79 -37.50 -25.95
C LEU A 89 15.20 -36.21 -25.35
N ARG A 90 13.92 -36.22 -24.93
CA ARG A 90 13.20 -35.00 -24.50
C ARG A 90 13.43 -34.62 -23.03
N LEU A 91 13.84 -35.57 -22.18
CA LEU A 91 14.10 -35.32 -20.75
C LEU A 91 15.40 -34.53 -20.51
N VAL A 92 16.44 -34.82 -21.31
CA VAL A 92 17.78 -34.20 -21.14
C VAL A 92 17.73 -32.67 -21.36
N HIS A 93 16.91 -32.19 -22.29
CA HIS A 93 16.71 -30.75 -22.53
C HIS A 93 15.55 -30.16 -21.68
N GLY A 94 14.62 -31.00 -21.23
CA GLY A 94 13.45 -30.57 -20.46
C GLY A 94 13.77 -30.13 -19.03
N VAL A 95 14.63 -30.88 -18.33
CA VAL A 95 15.04 -30.57 -16.95
C VAL A 95 15.73 -29.21 -16.83
N PRO A 96 16.76 -28.86 -17.65
CA PRO A 96 17.37 -27.54 -17.57
C PRO A 96 16.39 -26.42 -17.94
N ALA A 97 15.47 -26.63 -18.89
CA ALA A 97 14.44 -25.64 -19.23
C ALA A 97 13.49 -25.37 -18.05
N VAL A 98 13.08 -26.41 -17.31
CA VAL A 98 12.28 -26.26 -16.08
C VAL A 98 13.08 -25.52 -15.00
N GLY A 99 14.36 -25.86 -14.83
CA GLY A 99 15.24 -25.18 -13.87
C GLY A 99 15.38 -23.68 -14.17
N VAL A 100 15.57 -23.30 -15.43
CA VAL A 100 15.63 -21.89 -15.86
C VAL A 100 14.29 -21.19 -15.62
N GLY A 101 13.17 -21.82 -15.93
CA GLY A 101 11.83 -21.25 -15.70
C GLY A 101 11.57 -20.99 -14.21
N VAL A 102 11.93 -21.92 -13.32
CA VAL A 102 11.83 -21.75 -11.87
C VAL A 102 12.75 -20.62 -11.39
N ALA A 103 14.00 -20.58 -11.85
CA ALA A 103 14.94 -19.52 -11.49
C ALA A 103 14.43 -18.13 -11.93
N LEU A 104 13.87 -18.03 -13.14
CA LEU A 104 13.29 -16.78 -13.65
C LEU A 104 12.09 -16.34 -12.81
N ALA A 105 11.20 -17.27 -12.44
CA ALA A 105 10.08 -16.97 -11.56
C ALA A 105 10.55 -16.44 -10.19
N LEU A 106 11.57 -17.08 -9.60
CA LEU A 106 12.18 -16.66 -8.34
C LEU A 106 12.80 -15.26 -8.45
N VAL A 107 13.54 -14.97 -9.52
CA VAL A 107 14.14 -13.65 -9.75
C VAL A 107 13.06 -12.56 -9.91
N LEU A 108 11.98 -12.86 -10.63
CA LEU A 108 10.86 -11.93 -10.80
C LEU A 108 10.20 -11.62 -9.45
N ALA A 109 9.99 -12.66 -8.63
CA ALA A 109 9.38 -12.54 -7.31
C ALA A 109 10.32 -11.97 -6.23
N ALA A 110 11.63 -12.06 -6.40
CA ALA A 110 12.60 -11.69 -5.38
C ALA A 110 12.49 -10.21 -4.97
N GLY A 111 12.47 -9.97 -3.65
CA GLY A 111 12.47 -8.62 -3.07
C GLY A 111 11.12 -7.90 -3.11
N LEU A 112 10.03 -8.56 -3.55
CA LEU A 112 8.70 -7.97 -3.42
C LEU A 112 8.28 -7.85 -1.95
N ALA A 113 7.57 -6.75 -1.65
CA ALA A 113 7.00 -6.52 -0.34
C ALA A 113 5.83 -7.49 -0.05
N ALA A 114 5.29 -7.43 1.17
CA ALA A 114 4.15 -8.27 1.58
C ALA A 114 2.92 -8.10 0.68
N VAL A 115 2.72 -6.89 0.16
CA VAL A 115 1.74 -6.57 -0.87
C VAL A 115 2.52 -6.32 -2.16
N ALA A 116 2.23 -7.10 -3.20
CA ALA A 116 2.92 -7.02 -4.48
C ALA A 116 2.35 -5.90 -5.37
N THR A 117 2.51 -4.66 -4.92
CA THR A 117 2.02 -3.48 -5.63
C THR A 117 3.15 -2.55 -6.05
N ASP A 118 2.92 -1.87 -7.16
CA ASP A 118 3.72 -0.78 -7.68
C ASP A 118 2.89 0.51 -7.63
N ALA A 119 3.52 1.64 -7.29
CA ALA A 119 2.83 2.93 -7.32
C ALA A 119 2.31 3.23 -8.74
N ARG A 120 1.02 3.56 -8.84
CA ARG A 120 0.37 3.93 -10.11
C ARG A 120 1.11 5.10 -10.74
N ARG A 121 1.43 5.00 -12.04
CA ARG A 121 2.36 5.94 -12.72
C ARG A 121 1.69 6.92 -13.67
N GLN A 122 0.52 6.59 -14.21
CA GLN A 122 -0.09 7.31 -15.33
C GLN A 122 -1.53 7.71 -15.00
N GLY A 123 -1.96 8.85 -15.56
CA GLY A 123 -3.33 9.35 -15.45
C GLY A 123 -3.57 10.37 -14.33
N LEU A 124 -2.58 10.66 -13.47
CA LEU A 124 -2.72 11.64 -12.40
C LEU A 124 -2.92 13.05 -13.00
N ARG A 125 -3.98 13.75 -12.58
CA ARG A 125 -4.32 15.10 -13.05
C ARG A 125 -4.14 16.10 -11.92
N CYS A 126 -3.21 17.03 -12.11
CA CYS A 126 -2.90 18.08 -11.15
C CYS A 126 -3.55 19.40 -11.54
N GLN A 127 -4.13 20.10 -10.57
CA GLN A 127 -4.66 21.45 -10.73
C GLN A 127 -4.28 22.30 -9.52
N ASP A 128 -4.04 23.59 -9.72
CA ASP A 128 -3.84 24.52 -8.61
C ASP A 128 -5.16 24.83 -7.90
N ALA A 129 -5.16 24.70 -6.57
CA ALA A 129 -6.24 25.03 -5.66
C ALA A 129 -5.76 26.13 -4.70
N SER A 130 -5.71 27.37 -5.20
CA SER A 130 -5.38 28.57 -4.42
C SER A 130 -4.00 28.53 -3.75
N GLY A 131 -2.98 28.10 -4.49
CA GLY A 131 -1.59 27.98 -4.03
C GLY A 131 -1.23 26.59 -3.48
N THR A 132 -2.14 25.61 -3.63
CA THR A 132 -1.90 24.20 -3.32
C THR A 132 -2.12 23.39 -4.58
N GLN A 133 -1.13 22.64 -5.05
CA GLN A 133 -1.31 21.75 -6.19
C GLN A 133 -2.04 20.47 -5.76
N LEU A 134 -3.27 20.28 -6.23
CA LEU A 134 -4.10 19.11 -5.96
C LEU A 134 -4.01 18.11 -7.14
N CYS A 135 -3.44 16.94 -6.89
CA CYS A 135 -3.25 15.88 -7.88
C CYS A 135 -4.12 14.67 -7.56
N LEU A 136 -5.21 14.49 -8.32
CA LEU A 136 -6.17 13.39 -8.16
C LEU A 136 -6.13 12.44 -9.35
N TRP A 137 -6.56 11.20 -9.14
CA TRP A 137 -6.83 10.27 -10.21
C TRP A 137 -8.11 10.65 -10.98
N PRO A 138 -8.26 10.26 -12.27
CA PRO A 138 -9.43 10.61 -13.07
C PRO A 138 -10.76 10.13 -12.48
N GLU A 139 -10.74 9.03 -11.73
CA GLU A 139 -11.89 8.45 -11.05
C GLU A 139 -12.47 9.39 -9.96
N HIS A 140 -11.64 10.29 -9.43
CA HIS A 140 -12.01 11.29 -8.42
C HIS A 140 -12.13 12.71 -8.99
N GLU A 141 -12.15 12.87 -10.31
CA GLU A 141 -12.29 14.18 -10.94
C GLU A 141 -13.62 14.86 -10.54
N GLN A 142 -14.68 14.08 -10.36
CA GLN A 142 -15.99 14.52 -9.90
C GLN A 142 -15.99 15.20 -8.52
N VAL A 143 -15.03 14.87 -7.65
CA VAL A 143 -14.91 15.45 -6.29
C VAL A 143 -13.85 16.55 -6.22
N ARG A 144 -13.22 16.91 -7.34
CA ARG A 144 -12.12 17.88 -7.38
C ARG A 144 -12.53 19.25 -6.89
N SER A 145 -13.69 19.75 -7.31
CA SER A 145 -14.16 21.09 -6.95
C SER A 145 -14.38 21.22 -5.44
N GLU A 146 -14.99 20.20 -4.82
CA GLU A 146 -15.17 20.08 -3.37
C GLU A 146 -13.81 20.06 -2.64
N ALA A 147 -12.89 19.20 -3.09
CA ALA A 147 -11.55 19.10 -2.52
C ALA A 147 -10.75 20.41 -2.65
N ALA A 148 -10.80 21.06 -3.81
CA ALA A 148 -10.16 22.34 -4.05
C ALA A 148 -10.74 23.45 -3.17
N ALA A 149 -12.06 23.44 -2.92
CA ALA A 149 -12.70 24.41 -2.03
C ALA A 149 -12.25 24.23 -0.55
N ILE A 150 -12.08 22.99 -0.09
CA ILE A 150 -11.53 22.71 1.24
C ILE A 150 -10.09 23.23 1.33
N LEU A 151 -9.22 22.87 0.38
CA LEU A 151 -7.82 23.32 0.36
C LEU A 151 -7.67 24.83 0.19
N ALA A 152 -8.58 25.48 -0.53
CA ALA A 152 -8.58 26.93 -0.66
C ALA A 152 -8.89 27.63 0.67
N ARG A 153 -9.84 27.08 1.47
CA ARG A 153 -10.15 27.59 2.81
C ARG A 153 -8.98 27.40 3.77
N VAL A 154 -8.34 26.23 3.74
CA VAL A 154 -7.09 25.95 4.48
C VAL A 154 -6.01 26.96 4.09
N GLY A 155 -5.78 27.15 2.79
CA GLY A 155 -4.74 28.06 2.29
C GLY A 155 -5.00 29.52 2.68
N ALA A 156 -6.24 29.99 2.62
CA ALA A 156 -6.61 31.33 3.07
C ALA A 156 -6.35 31.53 4.56
N ASP A 157 -6.72 30.54 5.37
CA ASP A 157 -6.54 30.57 6.81
C ASP A 157 -5.06 30.47 7.23
N ALA A 158 -4.31 29.61 6.55
CA ALA A 158 -2.86 29.47 6.71
C ALA A 158 -2.11 30.76 6.38
N ARG A 159 -2.47 31.44 5.28
CA ARG A 159 -1.88 32.74 4.91
C ARG A 159 -2.12 33.81 5.98
N ARG A 160 -3.31 33.80 6.60
CA ARG A 160 -3.67 34.74 7.66
C ARG A 160 -2.90 34.49 8.96
N THR A 161 -2.56 33.24 9.25
CA THR A 161 -2.01 32.83 10.57
C THR A 161 -0.54 32.43 10.56
N GLY A 162 0.04 32.21 9.39
CA GLY A 162 1.40 31.67 9.25
C GLY A 162 1.49 30.16 9.51
N ALA A 163 0.36 29.44 9.48
CA ALA A 163 0.36 27.99 9.59
C ALA A 163 0.99 27.34 8.35
N ARG A 164 1.84 26.35 8.56
CA ARG A 164 2.49 25.57 7.51
C ARG A 164 1.59 24.41 7.10
N TYR A 165 1.56 24.16 5.80
CA TYR A 165 0.85 23.04 5.21
C TYR A 165 1.53 22.65 3.88
N PRO A 166 1.28 21.43 3.36
CA PRO A 166 1.85 20.97 2.11
C PRO A 166 1.44 21.86 0.94
N ARG A 167 2.40 22.26 0.10
CA ARG A 167 2.12 22.97 -1.16
C ARG A 167 1.53 22.07 -2.24
N ARG A 168 1.57 20.76 -2.03
CA ARG A 168 1.05 19.75 -2.95
C ARG A 168 0.38 18.64 -2.15
N VAL A 169 -0.83 18.30 -2.55
CA VAL A 169 -1.61 17.17 -2.04
C VAL A 169 -1.87 16.23 -3.20
N THR A 170 -1.53 14.96 -3.05
CA THR A 170 -1.59 14.00 -4.15
C THR A 170 -2.12 12.64 -3.71
N GLU A 171 -2.86 11.98 -4.60
CA GLU A 171 -3.24 10.56 -4.46
C GLU A 171 -2.13 9.60 -4.90
N SER A 172 -0.96 10.12 -5.25
CA SER A 172 0.16 9.29 -5.71
C SER A 172 0.90 8.66 -4.54
N GLY A 173 1.12 7.35 -4.62
CA GLY A 173 2.04 6.63 -3.73
C GLY A 173 3.50 7.09 -3.80
N ARG A 174 3.86 8.00 -4.73
CA ARG A 174 5.21 8.60 -4.90
C ARG A 174 5.34 10.04 -4.38
N ALA A 175 4.45 10.46 -3.49
CA ALA A 175 4.58 11.76 -2.86
C ALA A 175 5.98 11.94 -2.23
N ARG A 176 6.58 13.09 -2.45
CA ARG A 176 7.88 13.46 -1.88
C ARG A 176 7.74 13.81 -0.39
N PRO A 177 8.84 13.82 0.38
CA PRO A 177 8.83 14.46 1.70
C PRO A 177 8.28 15.89 1.57
N MET A 178 7.50 16.35 2.55
CA MET A 178 6.77 17.63 2.53
C MET A 178 5.51 17.69 1.65
N GLU A 179 5.21 16.67 0.84
CA GLU A 179 3.93 16.56 0.12
C GLU A 179 2.89 15.81 0.97
N GLY A 180 1.63 16.19 0.80
CA GLY A 180 0.48 15.54 1.41
C GLY A 180 0.01 14.35 0.57
N VAL A 181 -0.37 13.25 1.23
CA VAL A 181 -0.98 12.09 0.57
C VAL A 181 -2.43 11.98 0.99
N VAL A 182 -3.33 11.92 0.01
CA VAL A 182 -4.76 11.67 0.24
C VAL A 182 -5.15 10.35 -0.41
N SER A 183 -6.01 9.57 0.25
CA SER A 183 -6.60 8.36 -0.31
C SER A 183 -8.11 8.47 -0.23
N LEU A 184 -8.73 8.85 -1.36
CA LEU A 184 -10.19 8.89 -1.44
C LEU A 184 -10.71 7.48 -1.76
N GLU A 185 -11.58 6.96 -0.90
CA GLU A 185 -12.24 5.68 -1.12
C GLU A 185 -13.51 5.85 -1.98
N PRO A 186 -13.78 4.93 -2.92
CA PRO A 186 -15.03 4.92 -3.66
C PRO A 186 -16.22 4.76 -2.71
N GLY A 187 -17.20 5.68 -2.80
CA GLY A 187 -18.40 5.65 -1.97
C GLY A 187 -18.26 6.33 -0.60
N ALA A 188 -17.09 6.90 -0.28
CA ALA A 188 -16.90 7.68 0.94
C ALA A 188 -17.85 8.89 1.01
N THR A 189 -18.43 9.10 2.18
CA THR A 189 -19.29 10.24 2.51
C THR A 189 -18.52 11.57 2.42
N ALA A 190 -19.24 12.70 2.40
CA ALA A 190 -18.59 14.02 2.36
C ALA A 190 -17.74 14.32 3.62
N SER A 191 -18.16 13.84 4.79
CA SER A 191 -17.40 13.99 6.04
C SER A 191 -16.11 13.16 6.02
N GLU A 192 -16.18 11.90 5.56
CA GLU A 192 -15.00 11.03 5.40
C GLU A 192 -14.00 11.63 4.40
N ARG A 193 -14.47 12.07 3.23
CA ARG A 193 -13.62 12.73 2.22
C ARG A 193 -12.97 14.00 2.76
N THR A 194 -13.70 14.77 3.57
CA THR A 194 -13.12 15.95 4.22
C THR A 194 -12.07 15.56 5.25
N GLY A 195 -12.31 14.53 6.07
CA GLY A 195 -11.34 13.99 7.01
C GLY A 195 -10.03 13.57 6.31
N GLU A 196 -10.13 12.82 5.22
CA GLU A 196 -8.99 12.40 4.40
C GLU A 196 -8.21 13.58 3.82
N LEU A 197 -8.91 14.60 3.29
CA LEU A 197 -8.27 15.81 2.76
C LEU A 197 -7.55 16.63 3.83
N LEU A 198 -8.14 16.73 5.03
CA LEU A 198 -7.52 17.42 6.16
C LEU A 198 -6.35 16.62 6.75
N GLY A 199 -6.45 15.30 6.77
CA GLY A 199 -5.35 14.39 7.13
C GLY A 199 -4.17 14.53 6.18
N ALA A 200 -4.44 14.67 4.88
CA ALA A 200 -3.42 14.90 3.86
C ALA A 200 -2.64 16.22 4.03
N LEU A 201 -3.06 17.12 4.91
CA LEU A 201 -2.27 18.30 5.30
C LEU A 201 -1.10 17.94 6.22
N THR A 202 -1.02 16.69 6.68
CA THR A 202 0.17 16.14 7.34
C THR A 202 1.17 15.70 6.28
N PRO A 203 2.39 16.26 6.26
CA PRO A 203 3.40 15.84 5.30
C PRO A 203 3.77 14.37 5.42
N ARG A 204 4.05 13.74 4.27
CA ARG A 204 4.60 12.38 4.26
C ARG A 204 6.00 12.34 4.88
N PRO A 205 6.28 11.35 5.76
CA PRO A 205 7.61 11.10 6.28
C PRO A 205 8.57 10.64 5.17
N SER A 206 9.87 10.91 5.34
CA SER A 206 10.91 10.39 4.45
C SER A 206 11.02 8.85 4.52
N GLU A 207 11.54 8.22 3.45
CA GLU A 207 11.79 6.77 3.44
C GLU A 207 12.75 6.34 4.55
N GLU A 208 13.76 7.15 4.88
CA GLU A 208 14.67 6.89 6.01
C GLU A 208 13.94 6.89 7.36
N CYS A 209 12.96 7.79 7.51
CA CYS A 209 12.11 7.86 8.71
C CYS A 209 11.21 6.62 8.79
N LEU A 210 10.56 6.25 7.68
CA LEU A 210 9.75 5.03 7.60
C LEU A 210 10.57 3.75 7.84
N GLN A 211 11.81 3.69 7.34
CA GLN A 211 12.72 2.57 7.60
C GLN A 211 13.14 2.50 9.06
N ARG A 212 13.49 3.64 9.70
CA ARG A 212 13.78 3.68 11.14
C ARG A 212 12.60 3.17 11.96
N VAL A 213 11.39 3.61 11.65
CA VAL A 213 10.15 3.15 12.31
C VAL A 213 9.95 1.63 12.13
N ARG A 214 10.18 1.10 10.93
CA ARG A 214 10.07 -0.35 10.67
C ARG A 214 11.08 -1.17 11.48
N LEU A 215 12.32 -0.69 11.60
CA LEU A 215 13.41 -1.41 12.25
C LEU A 215 13.32 -1.40 13.77
N THR A 216 12.83 -0.31 14.38
CA THR A 216 12.79 -0.19 15.84
C THR A 216 11.63 -0.94 16.49
N LYS A 217 10.65 -1.45 15.72
CA LYS A 217 9.40 -2.07 16.22
C LYS A 217 8.70 -1.27 17.33
N ARG A 218 9.05 0.01 17.53
CA ARG A 218 8.33 0.91 18.41
C ARG A 218 7.10 1.35 17.66
N VAL A 219 5.93 0.99 18.20
CA VAL A 219 4.75 1.83 18.54
C VAL A 219 4.55 3.18 17.80
N ASP A 220 5.06 3.35 16.57
CA ASP A 220 5.16 4.67 15.93
C ASP A 220 4.39 4.75 14.60
N ARG A 221 3.90 3.62 14.05
CA ARG A 221 2.84 3.66 13.01
C ARG A 221 1.57 4.30 13.57
N GLU A 222 1.28 3.95 14.82
CA GLU A 222 0.30 4.59 15.70
C GLU A 222 0.58 6.09 15.83
N LEU A 223 1.84 6.48 16.10
CA LEU A 223 2.23 7.89 16.28
C LEU A 223 2.00 8.74 15.01
N TYR A 224 2.40 8.25 13.82
CA TYR A 224 2.13 8.97 12.57
C TYR A 224 0.63 9.13 12.31
N TRP A 225 -0.15 8.09 12.59
CA TRP A 225 -1.59 8.12 12.46
C TRP A 225 -2.22 9.12 13.45
N SER A 226 -1.80 9.10 14.72
CA SER A 226 -2.21 10.05 15.75
C SER A 226 -1.87 11.49 15.37
N VAL A 227 -0.69 11.74 14.81
CA VAL A 227 -0.29 13.06 14.28
C VAL A 227 -1.23 13.51 13.16
N THR A 228 -1.55 12.59 12.25
CA THR A 228 -2.44 12.87 11.12
C THR A 228 -3.83 13.28 11.61
N VAL A 229 -4.39 12.55 12.58
CA VAL A 229 -5.69 12.88 13.18
C VAL A 229 -5.63 14.21 13.94
N VAL A 230 -4.53 14.48 14.64
CA VAL A 230 -4.33 15.76 15.35
C VAL A 230 -4.32 16.96 14.40
N VAL A 231 -3.54 16.88 13.31
CA VAL A 231 -3.48 17.94 12.29
C VAL A 231 -4.83 18.11 11.60
N ALA A 232 -5.48 17.00 11.23
CA ALA A 232 -6.81 17.01 10.64
C ALA A 232 -7.84 17.65 11.58
N GLY A 233 -7.82 17.29 12.85
CA GLY A 233 -8.72 17.81 13.88
C GLY A 233 -8.54 19.29 14.15
N TRP A 234 -7.30 19.77 14.22
CA TRP A 234 -7.04 21.20 14.35
C TRP A 234 -7.58 21.98 13.14
N TRP A 235 -7.33 21.51 11.92
CA TRP A 235 -7.89 22.15 10.72
C TRP A 235 -9.42 22.07 10.66
N ALA A 236 -10.01 20.95 11.04
CA ALA A 236 -11.46 20.77 11.07
C ALA A 236 -12.12 21.78 12.03
N HIS A 237 -11.57 21.92 13.24
CA HIS A 237 -12.01 22.92 14.21
C HIS A 237 -11.89 24.34 13.63
N ARG A 238 -10.74 24.69 13.03
CA ARG A 238 -10.49 26.00 12.42
C ARG A 238 -11.46 26.36 11.30
N LEU A 239 -11.92 25.35 10.56
CA LEU A 239 -12.81 25.51 9.42
C LEU A 239 -14.29 25.31 9.79
N GLY A 240 -14.60 24.96 11.04
CA GLY A 240 -15.97 24.65 11.47
C GLY A 240 -16.56 23.41 10.79
N VAL A 241 -15.70 22.45 10.41
CA VAL A 241 -16.12 21.23 9.73
C VAL A 241 -16.25 20.10 10.76
N PRO A 242 -17.41 19.43 10.86
CA PRO A 242 -17.52 18.22 11.67
C PRO A 242 -16.68 17.12 11.04
N ILE A 243 -15.80 16.51 11.84
CA ILE A 243 -15.05 15.30 11.46
C ILE A 243 -15.45 14.16 12.40
N ASP A 244 -15.85 13.04 11.81
CA ASP A 244 -15.98 11.77 12.54
C ASP A 244 -14.57 11.20 12.74
N SER A 245 -13.90 11.64 13.80
CA SER A 245 -12.52 11.30 14.13
C SER A 245 -12.34 9.90 14.74
N THR A 246 -13.24 8.97 14.43
CA THR A 246 -13.27 7.61 14.99
C THR A 246 -12.07 6.76 14.60
N ALA A 247 -11.26 7.21 13.64
CA ALA A 247 -10.14 6.44 13.13
C ALA A 247 -8.88 6.48 14.02
N ALA A 248 -8.76 7.39 15.00
CA ALA A 248 -7.60 7.38 15.92
C ALA A 248 -7.59 6.15 16.84
N THR A 249 -6.41 5.58 17.10
CA THR A 249 -6.27 4.44 18.02
C THR A 249 -6.68 4.77 19.46
N ASP A 250 -6.53 6.03 19.87
CA ASP A 250 -7.12 6.57 21.11
C ASP A 250 -7.87 7.89 20.84
N PRO A 251 -9.17 7.81 20.51
CA PRO A 251 -10.00 9.00 20.31
C PRO A 251 -10.16 9.86 21.57
N GLY A 252 -9.96 9.29 22.77
CA GLY A 252 -10.04 10.00 24.04
C GLY A 252 -8.86 10.96 24.21
N GLN A 253 -7.65 10.44 24.06
CA GLN A 253 -6.41 11.21 24.16
C GLN A 253 -6.35 12.34 23.12
N VAL A 254 -6.67 12.04 21.85
CA VAL A 254 -6.68 13.06 20.79
C VAL A 254 -7.68 14.19 21.09
N ARG A 255 -8.90 13.85 21.55
CA ARG A 255 -9.90 14.86 21.95
C ARG A 255 -9.47 15.68 23.15
N GLN A 256 -8.79 15.07 24.13
CA GLN A 256 -8.26 15.80 25.28
C GLN A 256 -7.17 16.78 24.85
N TRP A 257 -6.27 16.35 23.98
CA TRP A 257 -5.20 17.20 23.46
C TRP A 257 -5.74 18.34 22.61
N LEU A 258 -6.70 18.08 21.69
CA LEU A 258 -7.34 19.12 20.88
C LEU A 258 -8.03 20.16 21.77
N ARG A 259 -8.77 19.75 22.81
CA ARG A 259 -9.35 20.69 23.79
C ARG A 259 -8.28 21.51 24.52
N GLY A 260 -7.17 20.88 24.89
CA GLY A 260 -6.03 21.56 25.51
C GLY A 260 -5.32 22.55 24.57
N LEU A 261 -5.33 22.28 23.26
CA LEU A 261 -4.80 23.18 22.23
C LEU A 261 -5.76 24.34 21.97
N GLU A 262 -7.06 24.07 21.86
CA GLU A 262 -8.13 25.06 21.66
C GLU A 262 -8.16 26.10 22.78
N ALA A 263 -7.83 25.69 24.02
CA ALA A 263 -7.71 26.59 25.16
C ALA A 263 -6.52 27.57 25.07
N ARG A 264 -5.56 27.36 24.16
CA ARG A 264 -4.38 28.22 24.00
C ARG A 264 -4.63 29.38 23.05
N PRO A 265 -3.91 30.50 23.19
CA PRO A 265 -3.92 31.58 22.20
C PRO A 265 -3.51 31.08 20.81
N MET A 266 -4.12 31.65 19.76
CA MET A 266 -3.92 31.23 18.36
C MET A 266 -2.45 31.12 17.94
N HIS A 267 -1.60 32.07 18.34
CA HIS A 267 -0.17 32.03 18.00
C HIS A 267 0.55 30.80 18.57
N GLN A 268 0.15 30.31 19.75
CA GLN A 268 0.69 29.09 20.34
C GLN A 268 0.19 27.84 19.63
N GLN A 269 -1.08 27.83 19.21
CA GLN A 269 -1.64 26.73 18.43
C GLN A 269 -0.88 26.56 17.10
N VAL A 270 -0.71 27.67 16.37
CA VAL A 270 0.02 27.68 15.09
C VAL A 270 1.48 27.27 15.26
N SER A 271 2.14 27.77 16.32
CA SER A 271 3.53 27.38 16.62
C SER A 271 3.66 25.88 16.86
N ALA A 272 2.77 25.30 17.66
CA ALA A 272 2.74 23.86 17.91
C ALA A 272 2.49 23.06 16.63
N MET A 273 1.55 23.49 15.76
CA MET A 273 1.28 22.79 14.50
C MET A 273 2.45 22.87 13.54
N ASN A 274 3.10 24.03 13.47
CA ASN A 274 4.28 24.22 12.64
C ASN A 274 5.44 23.33 13.09
N GLN A 275 5.63 23.13 14.40
CA GLN A 275 6.62 22.20 14.93
C GLN A 275 6.29 20.76 14.54
N ILE A 276 5.04 20.33 14.65
CA ILE A 276 4.60 18.99 14.24
C ILE A 276 4.85 18.76 12.75
N VAL A 277 4.31 19.63 11.88
CA VAL A 277 4.41 19.53 10.42
C VAL A 277 5.86 19.53 9.93
N THR A 278 6.77 20.21 10.64
CA THR A 278 8.20 20.25 10.29
C THR A 278 9.01 19.07 10.82
N ALA A 279 8.60 18.49 11.95
CA ALA A 279 9.29 17.34 12.55
C ALA A 279 8.99 16.02 11.80
N VAL A 280 7.76 15.84 11.31
CA VAL A 280 7.29 14.57 10.70
C VAL A 280 8.17 14.08 9.54
N PRO A 281 8.55 14.90 8.53
CA PRO A 281 9.38 14.45 7.41
C PRO A 281 10.70 13.79 7.82
N GLY A 282 11.32 14.29 8.90
CA GLY A 282 12.65 13.89 9.36
C GLY A 282 12.67 12.95 10.56
N CYS A 283 11.51 12.44 11.02
CA CYS A 283 11.41 11.73 12.30
C CYS A 283 11.94 12.56 13.49
N GLY A 284 11.68 13.88 13.47
CA GLY A 284 12.02 14.77 14.56
C GLY A 284 11.21 14.46 15.83
N ARG A 285 11.67 14.94 16.99
CA ARG A 285 10.88 14.84 18.22
C ARG A 285 9.61 15.65 18.08
N LEU A 286 8.47 15.00 18.29
CA LEU A 286 7.18 15.66 18.39
C LEU A 286 7.05 16.33 19.78
N PRO A 287 6.30 17.44 19.88
CA PRO A 287 5.88 17.97 21.17
C PRO A 287 5.07 16.92 21.91
N ALA A 288 5.12 16.94 23.25
CA ALA A 288 4.35 16.01 24.08
C ALA A 288 2.85 16.11 23.74
N MET A 289 2.27 14.95 23.38
CA MET A 289 0.85 14.76 23.10
C MET A 289 0.16 14.09 24.28
#